data_AF-A0A8J8DSQ5-F1
#
_entry.id   AF-A0A8J8DSQ5-F1
#
_cell.length_a   1.000
_cell.length_b   1.000
_cell.length_c   1.000
_cell.angle_alpha   90.00
_cell.angle_beta   90.00
_cell.angle_gamma   90.00
#
_symmetry.space_group_name_H-M   'P 1'
#
loop_
_entity.id
_entity.type
_entity.pdbx_description
1 polymer ?
#
loop_
_entity_poly.entity_id
_entity_poly.type
_entity_poly.pdbx_seq_one_letter_code
_entity_poly.pdbx_strand_id
1 'polypeptide(L)'
;MLVSITFDVEHDCPPYLTTTRGMEEGLPKLLDLMAEKNVRATFFFTAEMARRFPGLVRRVIDEGHELGSHNYNHERLDKLTRAEGEKAIVKSLEVLRGFGDVVSFRAPNLQFPDYYYGILERNGILVDSSKATYKGYQGGVRFFGDVLEVPASTTSSVIRLPWKVQKLIHARLKEPRVYFTHPWEFVPMQREKIRWDCRFNTGDRAVELLGMLIDHYRRQGAEFLTMREYYERYQKLKRE
;
A
#
# COMPACT_ATOMS: atom_id res chain seq x y z
N MET A 1 4.45 4.75 19.04
CA MET A 1 3.50 4.10 18.12
C MET A 1 3.95 4.28 16.69
N LEU A 2 4.07 3.19 15.93
CA LEU A 2 4.45 3.22 14.52
C LEU A 2 3.22 3.13 13.60
N VAL A 3 3.09 4.07 12.68
CA VAL A 3 1.99 4.13 11.71
C VAL A 3 2.55 4.23 10.30
N SER A 4 1.93 3.51 9.36
CA SER A 4 2.20 3.67 7.94
C SER A 4 0.93 3.92 7.16
N ILE A 5 1.00 4.88 6.25
CA ILE A 5 -0.01 5.12 5.23
C ILE A 5 0.58 4.60 3.92
N THR A 6 -0.14 3.68 3.28
CA THR A 6 0.31 3.07 2.02
C THR A 6 -0.79 3.12 0.98
N PHE A 7 -0.41 3.09 -0.29
CA PHE A 7 -1.36 3.18 -1.40
C PHE A 7 -1.08 2.09 -2.42
N ASP A 8 -2.10 1.32 -2.77
CA ASP A 8 -2.03 0.33 -3.85
C ASP A 8 -2.45 1.04 -5.14
N VAL A 9 -1.47 1.28 -6.02
CA VAL A 9 -1.61 2.11 -7.22
C VAL A 9 -1.78 1.21 -8.42
N GLU A 10 -3.05 1.08 -8.82
CA GLU A 10 -3.56 0.11 -9.79
C GLU A 10 -4.74 0.70 -10.57
N HIS A 11 -5.31 -0.08 -11.49
CA HIS A 11 -6.60 0.23 -12.12
C HIS A 11 -7.71 0.47 -11.09
N ASP A 12 -8.74 1.21 -11.47
CA ASP A 12 -9.84 1.52 -10.55
C ASP A 12 -10.62 0.26 -10.15
N CYS A 13 -10.71 -0.03 -8.85
CA CYS A 13 -11.53 -1.10 -8.26
C CYS A 13 -11.60 -2.44 -9.05
N PRO A 14 -10.48 -3.16 -9.26
CA PRO A 14 -10.51 -4.44 -9.94
C PRO A 14 -11.31 -5.49 -9.13
N PRO A 15 -12.01 -6.43 -9.78
CA PRO A 15 -12.12 -6.64 -11.23
C PRO A 15 -13.28 -5.86 -11.86
N TYR A 16 -13.89 -4.91 -11.14
CA TYR A 16 -15.14 -4.27 -11.58
C TYR A 16 -14.91 -3.18 -12.63
N LEU A 17 -13.86 -2.39 -12.47
CA LEU A 17 -13.47 -1.37 -13.43
C LEU A 17 -12.00 -1.58 -13.86
N THR A 18 -11.69 -1.05 -15.04
CA THR A 18 -10.33 -0.98 -15.59
C THR A 18 -9.99 0.45 -16.01
N THR A 19 -10.73 1.42 -15.46
CA THR A 19 -10.48 2.85 -15.68
C THR A 19 -9.27 3.31 -14.86
N THR A 20 -8.83 4.54 -15.10
CA THR A 20 -7.64 5.12 -14.47
C THR A 20 -7.91 6.47 -13.83
N ARG A 21 -9.15 6.73 -13.41
CA ARG A 21 -9.52 7.97 -12.74
C ARG A 21 -8.79 8.11 -11.41
N GLY A 22 -8.51 7.00 -10.73
CA GLY A 22 -7.64 6.97 -9.56
C GLY A 22 -6.26 7.54 -9.86
N MET A 23 -5.70 7.29 -11.03
CA MET A 23 -4.41 7.87 -11.43
C MET A 23 -4.52 9.35 -11.78
N GLU A 24 -5.54 9.71 -12.56
CA GLU A 24 -5.68 11.06 -13.14
C GLU A 24 -6.20 12.09 -12.14
N GLU A 25 -7.09 11.68 -11.23
CA GLU A 25 -7.76 12.55 -10.27
C GLU A 25 -7.38 12.21 -8.81
N GLY A 26 -7.35 10.92 -8.46
CA GLY A 26 -7.21 10.48 -7.08
C GLY A 26 -5.79 10.60 -6.51
N LEU A 27 -4.79 10.14 -7.26
CA LEU A 27 -3.39 10.14 -6.86
C LEU A 27 -2.83 11.57 -6.67
N PRO A 28 -3.11 12.54 -7.56
CA PRO A 28 -2.76 13.94 -7.30
C PRO A 28 -3.33 14.48 -5.99
N LYS A 29 -4.62 14.23 -5.70
CA LYS A 29 -5.25 14.65 -4.42
C LYS A 29 -4.59 14.00 -3.20
N LEU A 30 -4.19 12.75 -3.32
CA LEU A 30 -3.48 12.04 -2.26
C LEU A 30 -2.12 12.68 -1.97
N LEU A 31 -1.34 12.98 -3.03
CA LEU A 31 -0.05 13.64 -2.91
C LEU A 31 -0.19 15.04 -2.29
N ASP A 32 -1.18 15.83 -2.75
CA ASP A 32 -1.49 17.14 -2.17
C ASP A 32 -1.83 17.04 -0.67
N LEU A 33 -2.63 16.03 -0.27
CA LEU A 33 -2.95 15.78 1.14
C LEU A 33 -1.70 15.35 1.94
N MET A 34 -0.85 14.47 1.39
CA MET A 34 0.37 14.04 2.07
C MET A 34 1.33 15.22 2.30
N ALA A 35 1.45 16.11 1.31
CA ALA A 35 2.21 17.35 1.40
C ALA A 35 1.62 18.32 2.44
N GLU A 36 0.30 18.57 2.40
CA GLU A 36 -0.41 19.40 3.40
C GLU A 36 -0.16 18.86 4.82
N LYS A 37 -0.25 17.55 4.98
CA LYS A 37 -0.02 16.89 6.26
C LYS A 37 1.45 16.72 6.57
N ASN A 38 2.41 16.99 5.69
CA ASN A 38 3.83 16.71 5.90
C ASN A 38 4.05 15.27 6.41
N VAL A 39 3.50 14.28 5.69
CA VAL A 39 3.64 12.85 5.98
C VAL A 39 4.14 12.14 4.74
N ARG A 40 5.16 11.30 4.89
CA ARG A 40 5.61 10.40 3.81
C ARG A 40 4.85 9.08 3.85
N ALA A 41 4.57 8.54 2.66
CA ALA A 41 3.83 7.30 2.47
C ALA A 41 4.59 6.36 1.52
N THR A 42 4.13 5.11 1.43
CA THR A 42 4.61 4.14 0.43
C THR A 42 3.55 3.91 -0.63
N PHE A 43 3.91 4.08 -1.89
CA PHE A 43 3.04 3.86 -3.04
C PHE A 43 3.48 2.58 -3.77
N PHE A 44 2.69 1.52 -3.67
CA PHE A 44 2.92 0.27 -4.37
C PHE A 44 2.30 0.36 -5.77
N PHE A 45 3.14 0.59 -6.78
CA PHE A 45 2.69 0.68 -8.17
C PHE A 45 2.65 -0.67 -8.84
N THR A 46 1.60 -0.93 -9.62
CA THR A 46 1.75 -1.91 -10.69
C THR A 46 2.71 -1.38 -11.74
N ALA A 47 3.53 -2.25 -12.32
CA ALA A 47 4.48 -1.83 -13.37
C ALA A 47 3.77 -1.24 -14.60
N GLU A 48 2.58 -1.72 -14.92
CA GLU A 48 1.77 -1.18 -16.02
C GLU A 48 1.30 0.27 -15.73
N MET A 49 0.80 0.57 -14.52
CA MET A 49 0.44 1.94 -14.13
C MET A 49 1.65 2.87 -14.13
N ALA A 50 2.81 2.40 -13.67
CA ALA A 50 4.04 3.19 -13.68
C ALA A 50 4.48 3.57 -15.11
N ARG A 51 4.36 2.64 -16.06
CA ARG A 51 4.65 2.91 -17.48
C ARG A 51 3.68 3.88 -18.12
N ARG A 52 2.39 3.78 -17.75
CA ARG A 52 1.33 4.62 -18.30
C ARG A 52 1.34 6.04 -17.72
N PHE A 53 1.73 6.18 -16.46
CA PHE A 53 1.76 7.46 -15.75
C PHE A 53 3.15 7.79 -15.15
N PRO A 54 4.21 7.86 -15.98
CA PRO A 54 5.58 8.05 -15.50
C PRO A 54 5.78 9.37 -14.74
N GLY A 55 5.02 10.41 -15.09
CA GLY A 55 5.05 11.70 -14.39
C GLY A 55 4.56 11.61 -12.94
N LEU A 56 3.57 10.76 -12.66
CA LEU A 56 3.08 10.55 -11.29
C LEU A 56 4.08 9.73 -10.47
N VAL A 57 4.77 8.76 -11.07
CA VAL A 57 5.85 8.02 -10.40
C VAL A 57 6.98 8.97 -9.99
N ARG A 58 7.39 9.88 -10.89
CA ARG A 58 8.40 10.89 -10.57
C ARG A 58 7.94 11.80 -9.44
N ARG A 59 6.70 12.29 -9.50
CA ARG A 59 6.12 13.13 -8.45
C ARG A 59 6.14 12.46 -7.07
N VAL A 60 5.78 11.17 -7.01
CA VAL A 60 5.86 10.37 -5.77
C VAL A 60 7.29 10.38 -5.20
N ILE A 61 8.29 10.12 -6.05
CA ILE A 61 9.70 10.09 -5.63
C ILE A 61 10.21 11.48 -5.24
N ASP A 62 9.91 12.50 -6.05
CA ASP A 62 10.37 13.88 -5.85
C ASP A 62 9.80 14.51 -4.57
N GLU A 63 8.59 14.12 -4.16
CA GLU A 63 7.96 14.50 -2.88
C GLU A 63 8.46 13.66 -1.68
N GLY A 64 9.45 12.78 -1.91
CA GLY A 64 10.12 11.98 -0.88
C GLY A 64 9.34 10.73 -0.44
N HIS A 65 8.29 10.36 -1.15
CA HIS A 65 7.55 9.12 -0.87
C HIS A 65 8.32 7.90 -1.38
N GLU A 66 8.00 6.73 -0.82
CA GLU A 66 8.61 5.48 -1.25
C GLU A 66 7.86 4.89 -2.45
N LEU A 67 8.60 4.51 -3.49
CA LEU A 67 8.11 3.66 -4.57
C LEU A 67 8.24 2.17 -4.19
N GLY A 68 7.12 1.47 -4.12
CA GLY A 68 7.03 0.03 -3.93
C GLY A 68 6.48 -0.69 -5.18
N SER A 69 6.67 -2.01 -5.25
CA SER A 69 6.13 -2.85 -6.32
C SER A 69 4.82 -3.52 -5.92
N HIS A 70 3.80 -3.40 -6.77
CA HIS A 70 2.51 -4.10 -6.69
C HIS A 70 2.32 -5.17 -7.78
N ASN A 71 3.43 -5.81 -8.17
CA ASN A 71 3.51 -6.73 -9.30
C ASN A 71 3.19 -6.05 -10.66
N TYR A 72 3.12 -6.81 -11.76
CA TYR A 72 3.11 -6.20 -13.09
C TYR A 72 1.75 -5.61 -13.51
N ASN A 73 0.67 -6.38 -13.38
CA ASN A 73 -0.69 -6.01 -13.80
C ASN A 73 -1.75 -6.53 -12.81
N HIS A 74 -1.48 -6.40 -11.51
CA HIS A 74 -2.35 -6.88 -10.43
C HIS A 74 -2.68 -8.39 -10.49
N GLU A 75 -1.73 -9.22 -10.94
CA GLU A 75 -1.92 -10.66 -11.01
C GLU A 75 -1.98 -11.30 -9.62
N ARG A 76 -2.95 -12.20 -9.44
CA ARG A 76 -3.11 -12.99 -8.21
C ARG A 76 -2.02 -14.04 -8.08
N LEU A 77 -0.95 -13.72 -7.34
CA LEU A 77 0.17 -14.62 -7.11
C LEU A 77 -0.22 -15.94 -6.41
N ASP A 78 -1.35 -15.96 -5.68
CA ASP A 78 -1.94 -17.16 -5.08
C ASP A 78 -2.61 -18.11 -6.09
N LYS A 79 -2.77 -17.67 -7.35
CA LYS A 79 -3.40 -18.43 -8.44
C LYS A 79 -2.44 -18.79 -9.57
N LEU A 80 -1.23 -18.24 -9.56
CA LEU A 80 -0.20 -18.54 -10.55
C LEU A 80 0.65 -19.73 -10.11
N THR A 81 1.27 -20.39 -11.08
CA THR A 81 2.40 -21.27 -10.79
C THR A 81 3.58 -20.46 -10.26
N ARG A 82 4.48 -21.12 -9.51
CA ARG A 82 5.68 -20.47 -8.98
C ARG A 82 6.51 -19.77 -10.07
N ALA A 83 6.66 -20.41 -11.22
CA ALA A 83 7.46 -19.87 -12.33
C ALA A 83 6.79 -18.65 -12.98
N GLU A 84 5.47 -18.68 -13.16
CA GLU A 84 4.72 -17.54 -13.69
C GLU A 84 4.77 -16.33 -12.74
N GLY A 85 4.60 -16.56 -11.44
CA GLY A 85 4.69 -15.51 -10.45
C GLY A 85 6.10 -14.94 -10.30
N GLU A 86 7.14 -15.78 -10.32
CA GLU A 86 8.54 -15.31 -10.34
C GLU A 86 8.79 -14.42 -11.57
N LYS A 87 8.36 -14.87 -12.75
CA LYS A 87 8.47 -14.07 -13.98
C LYS A 87 7.74 -12.73 -13.88
N ALA A 88 6.54 -12.71 -13.32
CA ALA A 88 5.76 -11.48 -13.13
C ALA A 88 6.44 -10.51 -12.17
N ILE A 89 6.95 -11.00 -11.03
CA ILE A 89 7.67 -10.21 -10.04
C ILE A 89 8.93 -9.62 -10.66
N VAL A 90 9.78 -10.44 -11.28
CA VAL A 90 11.05 -9.99 -11.89
C VAL A 90 10.79 -8.91 -12.93
N LYS A 91 9.82 -9.13 -13.82
CA LYS A 91 9.44 -8.15 -14.84
C LYS A 91 8.91 -6.85 -14.25
N SER A 92 8.14 -6.94 -13.16
CA SER A 92 7.64 -5.75 -12.45
C SER A 92 8.78 -4.92 -11.87
N LEU A 93 9.73 -5.59 -11.19
CA LEU A 93 10.87 -4.93 -10.58
C LEU A 93 11.80 -4.30 -11.63
N GLU A 94 12.03 -4.96 -12.76
CA GLU A 94 12.81 -4.42 -13.87
C GLU A 94 12.24 -3.07 -14.35
N VAL A 95 10.93 -3.00 -14.59
CA VAL A 95 10.26 -1.78 -15.04
C VAL A 95 10.31 -0.68 -13.97
N LEU A 96 9.94 -1.01 -12.73
CA LEU A 96 9.83 0.00 -11.67
C LEU A 96 11.20 0.55 -11.24
N ARG A 97 12.25 -0.27 -11.30
CA ARG A 97 13.64 0.17 -11.03
C ARG A 97 14.20 1.09 -12.10
N GLY A 98 13.55 1.17 -13.27
CA GLY A 98 13.82 2.23 -14.24
C GLY A 98 13.42 3.64 -13.76
N PHE A 99 12.61 3.75 -12.70
CA PHE A 99 12.18 5.03 -12.13
C PHE A 99 12.91 5.41 -10.84
N GLY A 100 13.25 4.43 -10.00
CA GLY A 100 13.92 4.65 -8.72
C GLY A 100 14.10 3.37 -7.91
N ASP A 101 14.63 3.48 -6.69
CA ASP A 101 14.91 2.31 -5.86
C ASP A 101 13.63 1.64 -5.35
N VAL A 102 13.45 0.38 -5.73
CA VAL A 102 12.32 -0.46 -5.29
C VAL A 102 12.81 -1.59 -4.41
N VAL A 103 12.54 -1.45 -3.11
CA VAL A 103 12.90 -2.43 -2.05
C VAL A 103 11.69 -2.96 -1.29
N SER A 104 10.50 -2.41 -1.52
CA SER A 104 9.26 -2.86 -0.88
C SER A 104 8.33 -3.50 -1.89
N PHE A 105 7.68 -4.59 -1.47
CA PHE A 105 6.75 -5.35 -2.30
C PHE A 105 5.41 -5.55 -1.59
N ARG A 106 4.32 -5.51 -2.35
CA ARG A 106 2.99 -5.91 -1.91
C ARG A 106 2.32 -6.73 -3.00
N ALA A 107 1.91 -7.95 -2.66
CA ALA A 107 1.15 -8.81 -3.56
C ALA A 107 -0.26 -8.24 -3.77
N PRO A 108 -0.76 -8.25 -5.01
CA PRO A 108 -2.19 -8.09 -5.32
C PRO A 108 -3.07 -8.87 -4.36
N ASN A 109 -4.16 -8.27 -3.89
CA ASN A 109 -5.07 -8.85 -2.90
C ASN A 109 -4.46 -9.17 -1.53
N LEU A 110 -3.26 -8.69 -1.18
CA LEU A 110 -2.60 -8.99 0.10
C LEU A 110 -2.55 -10.50 0.36
N GLN A 111 -2.16 -11.27 -0.66
CA GLN A 111 -2.06 -12.71 -0.55
C GLN A 111 -1.05 -13.31 -1.52
N PHE A 112 -0.13 -14.10 -0.98
CA PHE A 112 0.71 -15.01 -1.74
C PHE A 112 1.18 -16.22 -0.88
N PRO A 113 1.66 -17.31 -1.50
CA PRO A 113 2.40 -18.39 -0.84
C PRO A 113 3.77 -17.96 -0.29
N ASP A 114 4.19 -18.56 0.83
CA ASP A 114 5.43 -18.15 1.52
C ASP A 114 6.72 -18.46 0.73
N TYR A 115 6.69 -19.36 -0.26
CA TYR A 115 7.85 -19.61 -1.12
C TYR A 115 8.27 -18.39 -1.95
N TYR A 116 7.41 -17.35 -2.06
CA TYR A 116 7.76 -16.10 -2.72
C TYR A 116 8.78 -15.28 -1.92
N TYR A 117 8.93 -15.46 -0.60
CA TYR A 117 9.95 -14.75 0.17
C TYR A 117 11.36 -14.96 -0.37
N GLY A 118 11.72 -16.19 -0.72
CA GLY A 118 13.03 -16.46 -1.33
C GLY A 118 13.18 -15.85 -2.73
N ILE A 119 12.08 -15.65 -3.47
CA ILE A 119 12.10 -14.94 -4.76
C ILE A 119 12.31 -13.45 -4.53
N LEU A 120 11.58 -12.86 -3.57
CA LEU A 120 11.73 -11.46 -3.18
C LEU A 120 13.16 -11.15 -2.73
N GLU A 121 13.70 -11.98 -1.85
CA GLU A 121 15.07 -11.86 -1.31
C GLU A 121 16.13 -11.86 -2.42
N ARG A 122 16.11 -12.87 -3.31
CA ARG A 122 17.06 -12.95 -4.44
C ARG A 122 16.96 -11.78 -5.41
N ASN A 123 15.81 -11.10 -5.44
CA ASN A 123 15.59 -9.93 -6.28
C ASN A 123 15.80 -8.62 -5.53
N GLY A 124 16.35 -8.63 -4.31
CA GLY A 124 16.74 -7.41 -3.57
C GLY A 124 15.57 -6.65 -2.95
N ILE A 125 14.44 -7.32 -2.70
CA ILE A 125 13.36 -6.77 -1.86
C ILE A 125 13.75 -6.95 -0.39
N LEU A 126 13.56 -5.89 0.39
CA LEU A 126 13.86 -5.83 1.83
C LEU A 126 12.58 -5.94 2.67
N VAL A 127 11.45 -5.45 2.17
CA VAL A 127 10.19 -5.40 2.92
C VAL A 127 9.04 -5.96 2.09
N ASP A 128 8.24 -6.81 2.71
CA ASP A 128 6.99 -7.33 2.18
C ASP A 128 5.81 -6.81 3.01
N SER A 129 4.74 -6.36 2.35
CA SER A 129 3.47 -6.01 2.98
C SER A 129 2.30 -6.73 2.31
N SER A 130 2.47 -8.02 2.04
CA SER A 130 1.56 -8.88 1.27
C SER A 130 0.64 -9.75 2.13
N LYS A 131 0.65 -9.60 3.46
CA LYS A 131 -0.27 -10.31 4.38
C LYS A 131 -1.11 -9.31 5.15
N ALA A 132 -2.27 -9.74 5.63
CA ALA A 132 -3.24 -8.87 6.28
C ALA A 132 -3.83 -9.50 7.54
N THR A 133 -3.67 -8.85 8.69
CA THR A 133 -4.19 -9.37 9.98
C THR A 133 -5.71 -9.40 10.01
N TYR A 134 -6.37 -8.41 9.37
CA TYR A 134 -7.83 -8.38 9.24
C TYR A 134 -8.40 -9.51 8.36
N LYS A 135 -7.56 -10.20 7.57
CA LYS A 135 -7.93 -11.41 6.81
C LYS A 135 -7.69 -12.70 7.60
N GLY A 136 -7.42 -12.60 8.91
CA GLY A 136 -7.17 -13.75 9.77
C GLY A 136 -5.71 -14.20 9.82
N TYR A 137 -4.79 -13.47 9.17
CA TYR A 137 -3.36 -13.74 9.31
C TYR A 137 -2.91 -13.49 10.75
N GLN A 138 -2.32 -14.50 11.39
CA GLN A 138 -1.90 -14.46 12.79
C GLN A 138 -0.41 -14.09 12.98
N GLY A 139 0.35 -13.96 11.89
CA GLY A 139 1.72 -13.49 11.95
C GLY A 139 1.81 -11.99 12.31
N GLY A 140 2.97 -11.57 12.76
CA GLY A 140 3.32 -10.18 13.04
C GLY A 140 4.48 -9.70 12.19
N VAL A 141 5.17 -8.66 12.63
CA VAL A 141 6.40 -8.21 11.98
C VAL A 141 7.50 -9.23 12.23
N ARG A 142 8.07 -9.80 11.16
CA ARG A 142 9.11 -10.84 11.26
C ARG A 142 9.96 -10.94 10.01
N PHE A 143 11.17 -11.46 10.16
CA PHE A 143 12.05 -11.74 9.05
C PHE A 143 11.81 -13.14 8.46
N PHE A 144 11.79 -13.21 7.14
CA PHE A 144 11.92 -14.43 6.34
C PHE A 144 13.23 -14.34 5.55
N GLY A 145 14.27 -15.02 6.03
CA GLY A 145 15.63 -14.72 5.58
C GLY A 145 15.96 -13.26 5.90
N ASP A 146 16.28 -12.49 4.88
CA ASP A 146 16.54 -11.05 4.97
C ASP A 146 15.35 -10.16 4.55
N VAL A 147 14.18 -10.72 4.23
CA VAL A 147 12.96 -9.96 3.93
C VAL A 147 12.15 -9.74 5.20
N LEU A 148 11.85 -8.48 5.55
CA LEU A 148 10.96 -8.13 6.64
C LEU A 148 9.49 -8.15 6.18
N GLU A 149 8.70 -9.08 6.72
CA GLU A 149 7.25 -9.09 6.57
C GLU A 149 6.62 -8.06 7.52
N VAL A 150 5.79 -7.17 6.98
CA VAL A 150 5.07 -6.12 7.72
C VAL A 150 3.59 -6.14 7.28
N PRO A 151 2.69 -6.82 8.02
CA PRO A 151 1.32 -7.06 7.56
C PRO A 151 0.42 -5.82 7.64
N ALA A 152 -0.49 -5.68 6.67
CA ALA A 152 -1.55 -4.68 6.68
C ALA A 152 -2.52 -4.90 7.84
N SER A 153 -2.92 -3.83 8.54
CA SER A 153 -3.66 -3.94 9.80
C SER A 153 -5.17 -3.94 9.64
N THR A 154 -5.70 -3.27 8.61
CA THR A 154 -7.15 -3.12 8.40
C THR A 154 -7.48 -2.99 6.92
N THR A 155 -8.73 -3.27 6.55
CA THR A 155 -9.24 -3.05 5.18
C THR A 155 -9.46 -1.57 4.89
N SER A 156 -9.25 -1.15 3.64
CA SER A 156 -9.42 0.24 3.20
C SER A 156 -10.83 0.79 3.48
N SER A 157 -11.87 -0.06 3.41
CA SER A 157 -13.26 0.31 3.71
C SER A 157 -13.43 0.89 5.13
N VAL A 158 -12.61 0.46 6.11
CA VAL A 158 -12.66 1.02 7.47
C VAL A 158 -12.25 2.48 7.49
N ILE A 159 -11.26 2.87 6.68
CA ILE A 159 -10.73 4.25 6.58
C ILE A 159 -11.79 5.19 5.97
N ARG A 160 -12.82 4.64 5.33
CA ARG A 160 -13.96 5.40 4.78
C ARG A 160 -15.22 5.37 5.65
N LEU A 161 -15.23 4.72 6.82
CA LEU A 161 -16.40 4.73 7.72
C LEU A 161 -16.57 6.09 8.43
N PRO A 162 -17.73 6.38 9.06
CA PRO A 162 -17.85 7.55 9.92
C PRO A 162 -16.77 7.55 11.03
N TRP A 163 -16.13 8.70 11.27
CA TRP A 163 -14.95 8.81 12.14
C TRP A 163 -15.12 8.20 13.54
N LYS A 164 -16.30 8.32 14.16
CA LYS A 164 -16.58 7.71 15.47
C LYS A 164 -16.42 6.18 15.45
N VAL A 165 -16.83 5.53 14.35
CA VAL A 165 -16.69 4.08 14.14
C VAL A 165 -15.24 3.72 13.89
N GLN A 166 -14.55 4.49 13.04
CA GLN A 166 -13.12 4.30 12.76
C GLN A 166 -12.30 4.26 14.05
N LYS A 167 -12.45 5.27 14.91
CA LYS A 167 -11.72 5.36 16.18
C LYS A 167 -11.86 4.11 17.05
N LEU A 168 -13.07 3.55 17.13
CA LEU A 168 -13.34 2.35 17.92
C LEU A 168 -12.60 1.12 17.36
N ILE A 169 -12.55 0.99 16.03
CA ILE A 169 -11.83 -0.11 15.37
C ILE A 169 -10.32 0.11 15.53
N HIS A 170 -9.84 1.32 15.24
CA HIS A 170 -8.44 1.70 15.26
C HIS A 170 -7.79 1.57 16.65
N ALA A 171 -8.54 1.82 17.73
CA ALA A 171 -8.07 1.64 19.10
C ALA A 171 -7.72 0.18 19.43
N ARG A 172 -8.25 -0.80 18.69
CA ARG A 172 -8.01 -2.23 18.89
C ARG A 172 -6.89 -2.80 18.01
N LEU A 173 -6.33 -2.00 17.09
CA LEU A 173 -5.27 -2.45 16.20
C LEU A 173 -3.94 -2.55 16.98
N LYS A 174 -3.27 -3.68 16.80
CA LYS A 174 -1.90 -3.92 17.26
C LYS A 174 -0.91 -3.04 16.51
N GLU A 175 0.25 -2.78 17.11
CA GLU A 175 1.35 -2.10 16.44
C GLU A 175 2.24 -3.11 15.68
N PRO A 176 2.85 -2.70 14.55
CA PRO A 176 2.64 -1.42 13.85
C PRO A 176 1.29 -1.35 13.13
N ARG A 177 0.78 -0.13 12.96
CA ARG A 177 -0.50 0.11 12.27
C ARG A 177 -0.26 0.50 10.82
N VAL A 178 -0.50 -0.43 9.92
CA VAL A 178 -0.30 -0.28 8.48
C VAL A 178 -1.65 -0.16 7.80
N TYR A 179 -1.92 1.04 7.30
CA TYR A 179 -3.11 1.37 6.54
C TYR A 179 -2.82 1.30 5.06
N PHE A 180 -3.77 0.80 4.29
CA PHE A 180 -3.73 0.89 2.84
C PHE A 180 -5.05 1.39 2.29
N THR A 181 -4.96 2.19 1.23
CA THR A 181 -6.08 2.61 0.38
C THR A 181 -5.64 2.59 -1.08
N HIS A 182 -6.55 2.90 -1.99
CA HIS A 182 -6.26 2.97 -3.41
C HIS A 182 -6.59 4.36 -3.93
N PRO A 183 -5.85 4.90 -4.93
CA PRO A 183 -6.15 6.21 -5.50
C PRO A 183 -7.61 6.37 -5.98
N TRP A 184 -8.22 5.30 -6.50
CA TRP A 184 -9.61 5.30 -6.95
C TRP A 184 -10.63 5.56 -5.83
N GLU A 185 -10.28 5.30 -4.56
CA GLU A 185 -11.16 5.61 -3.42
C GLU A 185 -11.34 7.12 -3.21
N PHE A 186 -10.43 7.94 -3.74
CA PHE A 186 -10.42 9.40 -3.65
C PHE A 186 -11.09 10.09 -4.85
N VAL A 187 -11.81 9.29 -5.64
CA VAL A 187 -12.62 9.70 -6.78
C VAL A 187 -14.10 9.39 -6.49
N PRO A 188 -15.08 10.19 -6.95
CA PRO A 188 -16.50 9.86 -6.76
C PRO A 188 -16.88 8.55 -7.48
N MET A 189 -17.16 7.50 -6.70
CA MET A 189 -17.57 6.17 -7.17
C MET A 189 -19.04 5.81 -6.86
N GLN A 190 -19.82 6.75 -6.29
CA GLN A 190 -21.18 6.49 -5.80
C GLN A 190 -22.13 5.98 -6.88
N ARG A 191 -21.88 6.35 -8.15
CA ARG A 191 -22.71 6.00 -9.30
C ARG A 191 -22.17 4.81 -10.11
N GLU A 192 -20.99 4.30 -9.75
CA GLU A 192 -20.36 3.21 -10.48
C GLU A 192 -21.03 1.86 -10.18
N LYS A 193 -20.97 0.94 -11.15
CA LYS A 193 -21.51 -0.43 -11.04
C LYS A 193 -20.52 -1.37 -10.34
N ILE A 194 -20.10 -1.01 -9.14
CA ILE A 194 -19.12 -1.75 -8.33
C ILE A 194 -19.73 -2.22 -6.99
N ARG A 195 -18.98 -3.04 -6.24
CA ARG A 195 -19.40 -3.54 -4.92
C ARG A 195 -19.80 -2.38 -3.99
N TRP A 196 -20.83 -2.59 -3.17
CA TRP A 196 -21.45 -1.50 -2.41
C TRP A 196 -20.48 -0.78 -1.47
N ASP A 197 -19.55 -1.50 -0.84
CA ASP A 197 -18.56 -0.95 0.08
C ASP A 197 -17.44 -0.18 -0.63
N CYS A 198 -17.27 -0.36 -1.95
CA CYS A 198 -16.38 0.44 -2.77
C CYS A 198 -17.01 1.78 -3.19
N ARG A 199 -18.29 2.02 -2.89
CA ARG A 199 -19.03 3.25 -3.30
C ARG A 199 -19.21 4.29 -2.20
N PHE A 200 -19.23 3.88 -0.93
CA PHE A 200 -19.53 4.83 0.14
C PHE A 200 -18.34 5.73 0.46
N ASN A 201 -18.61 6.99 0.82
CA ASN A 201 -17.62 7.96 1.30
C ASN A 201 -16.33 8.01 0.45
N THR A 202 -16.44 7.83 -0.87
CA THR A 202 -15.36 8.03 -1.84
C THR A 202 -15.29 9.48 -2.30
N GLY A 203 -14.22 9.88 -3.00
CA GLY A 203 -14.03 11.26 -3.45
C GLY A 203 -13.48 12.14 -2.34
N ASP A 204 -13.92 13.40 -2.28
CA ASP A 204 -13.40 14.37 -1.30
C ASP A 204 -13.68 13.96 0.15
N ARG A 205 -14.74 13.19 0.39
CA ARG A 205 -15.02 12.62 1.71
C ARG A 205 -13.94 11.61 2.14
N ALA A 206 -13.36 10.85 1.22
CA ALA A 206 -12.25 9.95 1.53
C ALA A 206 -10.99 10.74 1.88
N VAL A 207 -10.72 11.84 1.16
CA VAL A 207 -9.61 12.77 1.45
C VAL A 207 -9.74 13.32 2.87
N GLU A 208 -10.91 13.82 3.24
CA GLU A 208 -11.19 14.35 4.59
C GLU A 208 -10.95 13.29 5.67
N LEU A 209 -11.51 12.08 5.49
CA LEU A 209 -11.38 11.00 6.48
C LEU A 209 -9.93 10.52 6.64
N LEU A 210 -9.15 10.47 5.56
CA LEU A 210 -7.73 10.16 5.63
C LEU A 210 -6.95 11.27 6.36
N GLY A 211 -7.26 12.54 6.08
CA GLY A 211 -6.70 13.67 6.82
C GLY A 211 -7.00 13.60 8.33
N MET A 212 -8.24 13.27 8.70
CA MET A 212 -8.62 13.06 10.10
C MET A 212 -7.86 11.90 10.77
N LEU A 213 -7.60 10.82 10.03
CA LEU A 213 -6.80 9.69 10.51
C LEU A 213 -5.36 10.12 10.82
N ILE A 214 -4.74 10.86 9.92
CA ILE A 214 -3.39 11.39 10.10
C ILE A 214 -3.33 12.34 11.30
N ASP A 215 -4.25 13.29 11.39
CA ASP A 215 -4.31 14.26 12.50
C ASP A 215 -4.57 13.58 13.85
N HIS A 216 -5.33 12.48 13.86
CA HIS A 216 -5.55 11.68 15.05
C HIS A 216 -4.27 11.05 15.56
N TYR A 217 -3.50 10.43 14.67
CA TYR A 217 -2.26 9.76 15.06
C TYR A 217 -1.12 10.72 15.35
N ARG A 218 -1.05 11.84 14.64
CA ARG A 218 -0.13 12.94 14.98
C ARG A 218 -0.36 13.44 16.41
N ARG A 219 -1.61 13.64 16.82
CA ARG A 219 -1.93 14.05 18.21
C ARG A 219 -1.56 13.02 19.27
N GLN A 220 -1.37 11.76 18.89
CA GLN A 220 -0.90 10.70 19.77
C GLN A 220 0.62 10.51 19.74
N GLY A 221 1.37 11.40 19.07
CA GLY A 221 2.81 11.28 18.93
C GLY A 221 3.23 10.09 18.08
N ALA A 222 2.41 9.69 17.10
CA ALA A 222 2.76 8.62 16.18
C ALA A 222 3.96 9.01 15.31
N GLU A 223 4.84 8.05 15.10
CA GLU A 223 5.88 8.13 14.09
C GLU A 223 5.34 7.54 12.77
N PHE A 224 5.34 8.34 11.72
CA PHE A 224 4.92 7.93 10.39
C PHE A 224 6.12 7.40 9.61
N LEU A 225 6.06 6.12 9.22
CA LEU A 225 7.14 5.44 8.51
C LEU A 225 6.64 4.92 7.15
N THR A 226 7.51 5.05 6.15
CA THR A 226 7.46 4.27 4.91
C THR A 226 7.82 2.81 5.20
N MET A 227 7.49 1.90 4.29
CA MET A 227 7.79 0.48 4.41
C MET A 227 9.30 0.23 4.52
N ARG A 228 10.13 0.90 3.71
CA ARG A 228 11.60 0.84 3.82
C ARG A 228 12.10 1.16 5.22
N GLU A 229 11.54 2.15 5.89
CA GLU A 229 12.00 2.57 7.21
C GLU A 229 11.68 1.56 8.32
N TYR A 230 10.66 0.70 8.12
CA TYR A 230 10.48 -0.46 9.00
C TYR A 230 11.66 -1.40 8.93
N TYR A 231 12.24 -1.62 7.75
CA TYR A 231 13.44 -2.46 7.61
C TYR A 231 14.58 -1.94 8.47
N GLU A 232 14.87 -0.65 8.35
CA GLU A 232 15.96 0.01 9.08
C GLU A 232 15.73 -0.05 10.60
N ARG A 233 14.48 0.15 11.03
CA ARG A 233 14.09 0.07 12.44
C ARG A 233 14.26 -1.34 13.00
N TYR A 234 13.74 -2.35 12.32
CA TYR A 234 13.75 -3.73 12.82
C TYR A 234 15.09 -4.43 12.63
N GLN A 235 15.90 -4.01 11.64
CA GLN A 235 17.29 -4.48 11.54
C GLN A 235 18.18 -3.98 12.68
N LYS A 236 17.93 -2.78 13.22
CA LYS A 236 18.62 -2.33 14.44
C LYS A 236 18.27 -3.23 15.62
N LEU A 237 16.99 -3.52 15.82
CA LEU A 237 16.51 -4.42 16.89
C LEU A 237 17.00 -5.86 16.75
N LYS A 238 17.24 -6.35 15.51
CA LYS A 238 17.81 -7.70 15.28
C LYS A 238 19.26 -7.83 15.75
N ARG A 239 19.99 -6.71 15.84
CA ARG A 239 21.43 -6.67 16.20
C ARG A 239 21.68 -6.37 17.67
N GLU A 240 20.65 -5.94 18.40
CA GLU A 240 20.66 -5.70 19.85
C GLU A 240 20.24 -6.96 20.62
#